data_AF-A0A8U0U6X6-F1
#
_entry.id   AF-A0A8U0U6X6-F1
#
_cell.length_a   1.000
_cell.length_b   1.000
_cell.length_c   1.000
_cell.angle_alpha   90.00
_cell.angle_beta   90.00
_cell.angle_gamma   90.00
#
_symmetry.space_group_name_H-M   'P 1'
#
loop_
_entity.id
_entity.type
_entity.pdbx_description
1 polymer ?
#
loop_
_entity_poly.entity_id
_entity_poly.type
_entity_poly.pdbx_seq_one_letter_code
_entity_poly.pdbx_strand_id
1 'polypeptide(L)'
;MEGTTPNLPGILVNGTVQDQNRYKPICQLFNIFYRFATLYDTINRIPVFSAYTFTGPPTGPRPNQRWMIEPQLEDKHYTRDMMVAGRRLRVEHQATNADYKVKIKGMHLDRGHLFPCSYADDDTMRSTFTLTNAVPQERGFNQGR
;
A
#
# COMPACT_ATOMS: atom_id res chain seq x y z
N MET A 1 23.73 5.53 -9.01
CA MET A 1 23.59 4.69 -7.81
C MET A 1 23.58 3.25 -8.27
N GLU A 2 24.60 2.48 -7.94
CA GLU A 2 24.54 1.01 -8.04
C GLU A 2 23.73 0.52 -6.84
N GLY A 3 22.40 0.44 -7.00
CA GLY A 3 21.52 0.02 -5.92
C GLY A 3 21.55 -1.49 -5.74
N THR A 4 21.97 -1.98 -4.59
CA THR A 4 21.76 -3.37 -4.18
C THR A 4 20.32 -3.54 -3.69
N THR A 5 19.61 -4.56 -4.15
CA THR A 5 18.25 -4.84 -3.70
C THR A 5 18.23 -5.09 -2.18
N PRO A 6 17.24 -4.57 -1.43
CA PRO A 6 17.12 -4.84 0.00
C PRO A 6 17.12 -6.35 0.28
N ASN A 7 17.86 -6.75 1.32
CA ASN A 7 17.88 -8.13 1.79
C ASN A 7 17.11 -8.23 3.10
N LEU A 8 16.01 -8.96 3.07
CA LEU A 8 15.16 -9.29 4.21
C LEU A 8 15.20 -10.81 4.39
N PRO A 9 15.98 -11.32 5.36
CA PRO A 9 16.13 -12.76 5.57
C PRO A 9 14.78 -13.47 5.67
N GLY A 10 14.62 -14.55 4.89
CA GLY A 10 13.38 -15.33 4.83
C GLY A 10 12.26 -14.73 3.98
N ILE A 11 12.39 -13.48 3.50
CA ILE A 11 11.36 -12.79 2.71
C ILE A 11 11.89 -12.42 1.31
N LEU A 12 12.96 -11.65 1.24
CA LEU A 12 13.54 -11.11 -0.01
C LEU A 12 15.06 -11.25 0.05
N VAL A 13 15.63 -12.18 -0.69
CA VAL A 13 17.08 -12.42 -0.71
C VAL A 13 17.58 -12.19 -2.13
N ASN A 14 18.53 -11.26 -2.29
CA ASN A 14 19.09 -10.88 -3.59
C ASN A 14 18.00 -10.55 -4.63
N GLY A 15 16.96 -9.83 -4.20
CA GLY A 15 15.82 -9.47 -5.05
C GLY A 15 14.83 -10.59 -5.37
N THR A 16 15.03 -11.79 -4.81
CA THR A 16 14.13 -12.92 -4.99
C THR A 16 13.25 -13.12 -3.75
N VAL A 17 11.93 -13.08 -3.96
CA VAL A 17 10.96 -13.41 -2.92
C VAL A 17 11.03 -14.90 -2.60
N GLN A 18 11.24 -15.24 -1.34
CA GLN A 18 11.46 -16.62 -0.88
C GLN A 18 10.14 -17.41 -0.78
N ASP A 19 9.09 -16.80 -0.26
CA ASP A 19 7.73 -17.36 -0.24
C ASP A 19 6.82 -16.55 -1.16
N GLN A 20 6.74 -16.97 -2.42
CA GLN A 20 5.89 -16.34 -3.42
C GLN A 20 4.40 -16.59 -3.21
N ASN A 21 3.99 -17.51 -2.32
CA ASN A 21 2.58 -17.74 -2.03
C ASN A 21 2.05 -16.66 -1.07
N ARG A 22 2.89 -16.21 -0.15
CA ARG A 22 2.56 -15.18 0.83
C ARG A 22 2.97 -13.77 0.40
N TYR A 23 4.23 -13.59 0.02
CA TYR A 23 4.75 -12.26 -0.27
C TYR A 23 4.59 -11.93 -1.74
N LYS A 24 3.91 -10.83 -2.04
CA LYS A 24 3.60 -10.40 -3.40
C LYS A 24 4.25 -9.04 -3.67
N PRO A 25 5.20 -8.95 -4.60
CA PRO A 25 5.63 -7.67 -5.15
C PRO A 25 4.48 -7.08 -5.96
N ILE A 26 4.18 -5.81 -5.71
CA ILE A 26 3.13 -5.05 -6.39
C ILE A 26 3.80 -3.82 -6.97
N CYS A 27 3.54 -3.54 -8.25
CA CYS A 27 3.80 -2.24 -8.84
C CYS A 27 2.46 -1.53 -8.96
N GLN A 28 2.24 -0.53 -8.12
CA GLN A 28 0.99 0.21 -8.06
C GLN A 28 0.78 1.00 -9.36
N LEU A 29 -0.19 0.54 -10.15
CA LEU A 29 -0.64 1.21 -11.35
C LEU A 29 -1.85 2.07 -10.98
N PHE A 30 -1.77 3.37 -11.27
CA PHE A 30 -2.86 4.31 -11.04
C PHE A 30 -3.05 5.18 -12.28
N ASN A 31 -4.27 5.13 -12.85
CA ASN A 31 -4.60 5.81 -14.11
C ASN A 31 -3.53 5.50 -15.16
N ILE A 32 -3.31 4.21 -15.45
CA ILE A 32 -2.32 3.71 -16.44
C ILE A 32 -0.83 4.05 -16.20
N PHE A 33 -0.46 4.72 -15.10
CA PHE A 33 0.93 5.02 -14.76
C PHE A 33 1.39 4.29 -13.50
N TYR A 34 2.57 3.68 -13.55
CA TYR A 34 3.20 3.09 -12.37
C TYR A 34 3.74 4.18 -11.46
N ARG A 35 3.40 4.11 -10.16
CA ARG A 35 3.69 5.20 -9.21
C ARG A 35 4.74 4.83 -8.18
N PHE A 36 4.61 3.64 -7.61
CA PHE A 36 5.53 3.10 -6.61
C PHE A 36 5.43 1.57 -6.61
N ALA A 37 6.25 0.92 -5.79
CA ALA A 37 6.21 -0.51 -5.59
C ALA A 37 6.09 -0.84 -4.10
N THR A 38 5.43 -1.95 -3.80
CA THR A 38 5.31 -2.48 -2.44
C THR A 38 5.56 -3.98 -2.44
N LEU A 39 6.34 -4.47 -1.47
CA LEU A 39 6.30 -5.89 -1.12
C LEU A 39 5.22 -6.10 -0.08
N TYR A 40 4.21 -6.90 -0.41
CA TYR A 40 3.01 -7.07 0.40
C TYR A 40 2.90 -8.48 1.00
N ASP A 41 2.52 -8.58 2.27
CA ASP A 41 2.22 -9.84 2.96
C ASP A 41 0.71 -10.12 2.89
N THR A 42 0.28 -11.08 2.06
CA THR A 42 -1.15 -11.37 1.85
C THR A 42 -1.81 -12.08 3.03
N ILE A 43 -1.03 -12.75 3.89
CA ILE A 43 -1.55 -13.44 5.08
C ILE A 43 -1.87 -12.42 6.16
N ASN A 44 -0.92 -11.54 6.48
CA ASN A 44 -1.12 -10.49 7.47
C ASN A 44 -1.86 -9.27 6.91
N ARG A 45 -2.02 -9.20 5.59
CA ARG A 45 -2.67 -8.10 4.87
C ARG A 45 -2.03 -6.75 5.15
N ILE A 46 -0.69 -6.70 5.20
CA ILE A 46 0.10 -5.49 5.44
C ILE A 46 1.23 -5.36 4.43
N PRO A 47 1.63 -4.13 4.07
CA PRO A 47 2.87 -3.92 3.35
C PRO A 47 4.09 -4.14 4.26
N VAL A 48 5.10 -4.83 3.72
CA VAL A 48 6.39 -5.04 4.39
C VAL A 48 7.29 -3.83 4.18
N PHE A 49 7.38 -3.33 2.95
CA PHE A 49 8.04 -2.08 2.60
C PHE A 49 7.48 -1.50 1.30
N SER A 50 7.63 -0.20 1.10
CA SER A 50 7.36 0.48 -0.16
C SER A 50 8.63 1.13 -0.71
N ALA A 51 8.81 1.09 -2.03
CA ALA A 51 9.86 1.77 -2.75
C ALA A 51 9.22 2.79 -3.70
N TYR A 52 9.64 4.05 -3.58
CA TYR A 52 9.11 5.16 -4.34
C TYR A 52 10.20 6.18 -4.64
N THR A 53 10.00 6.94 -5.71
CA THR A 53 10.82 8.12 -6.01
C THR A 53 10.11 9.35 -5.45
N PHE A 54 10.84 10.19 -4.72
CA PHE A 54 10.32 11.48 -4.30
C PHE A 54 10.13 12.36 -5.55
N THR A 55 8.87 12.69 -5.88
CA THR A 55 8.55 13.52 -7.06
C THR A 55 8.37 15.00 -6.72
N GLY A 56 8.47 15.36 -5.44
CA GLY A 56 8.31 16.72 -4.92
C GLY A 56 7.29 16.78 -3.79
N PRO A 57 7.18 17.94 -3.10
CA PRO A 57 6.10 18.16 -2.16
C PRO A 57 4.75 18.32 -2.90
N PRO A 58 3.61 18.04 -2.24
CA PRO A 58 2.30 18.30 -2.79
C PRO A 58 2.13 19.77 -3.14
N THR A 59 1.50 20.03 -4.28
CA THR A 59 1.11 21.38 -4.70
C THR A 59 -0.24 21.79 -4.14
N GLY A 60 -1.05 20.82 -3.71
CA GLY A 60 -2.37 21.04 -3.10
C GLY A 60 -2.52 20.43 -1.70
N PRO A 61 -3.69 20.65 -1.07
CA PRO A 61 -4.02 20.00 0.20
C PRO A 61 -4.15 18.48 0.00
N ARG A 62 -4.09 17.74 1.12
CA ARG A 62 -4.35 16.30 1.11
C ARG A 62 -5.71 16.00 0.44
N PRO A 63 -5.76 15.15 -0.59
CA PRO A 63 -6.98 14.93 -1.36
C PRO A 63 -8.00 14.13 -0.55
N ASN A 64 -9.27 14.35 -0.82
CA ASN A 64 -10.35 13.48 -0.34
C ASN A 64 -10.46 12.23 -1.23
N GLN A 65 -9.41 11.40 -1.21
CA GLN A 65 -9.31 10.20 -2.03
C GLN A 65 -9.90 8.99 -1.30
N ARG A 66 -10.75 8.23 -1.99
CA ARG A 66 -11.24 6.94 -1.47
C ARG A 66 -10.12 5.91 -1.50
N TRP A 67 -10.04 5.12 -0.44
CA TRP A 67 -9.07 4.03 -0.33
C TRP A 67 -9.37 2.93 -1.34
N MET A 68 -8.33 2.55 -2.07
CA MET A 68 -8.33 1.57 -3.15
C MET A 68 -7.74 0.23 -2.69
N ILE A 69 -7.90 -0.77 -3.53
CA ILE A 69 -7.33 -2.10 -3.45
C ILE A 69 -6.57 -2.40 -4.74
N GLU A 70 -5.82 -3.50 -4.71
CA GLU A 70 -5.07 -4.09 -5.82
C GLU A 70 -5.83 -5.35 -6.30
N PRO A 71 -6.67 -5.26 -7.35
CA PRO A 71 -7.57 -6.36 -7.72
C PRO A 71 -6.84 -7.63 -8.16
N GLN A 72 -5.67 -7.47 -8.78
CA GLN A 72 -4.83 -8.57 -9.23
C GLN A 72 -4.26 -9.43 -8.09
N LEU A 73 -4.36 -9.00 -6.83
CA LEU A 73 -4.10 -9.87 -5.67
C LEU A 73 -5.22 -10.90 -5.42
N GLU A 74 -6.45 -10.60 -5.82
CA GLU A 74 -7.59 -11.52 -5.64
C GLU A 74 -7.74 -12.48 -6.82
N ASP A 75 -7.56 -11.98 -8.04
CA ASP A 75 -7.51 -12.79 -9.24
C ASP A 75 -6.55 -12.15 -10.25
N LYS A 76 -5.56 -12.91 -10.73
CA LYS A 76 -4.57 -12.47 -11.72
C LYS A 76 -5.19 -11.99 -13.05
N HIS A 77 -6.44 -12.35 -13.33
CA HIS A 77 -7.19 -11.94 -14.51
C HIS A 77 -7.91 -10.59 -14.34
N TYR A 78 -7.96 -10.05 -13.12
CA TYR A 78 -8.47 -8.70 -12.88
C TYR A 78 -7.49 -7.62 -13.34
N THR A 79 -8.01 -6.39 -13.46
CA THR A 79 -7.22 -5.22 -13.82
C THR A 79 -6.04 -5.03 -12.86
N ARG A 80 -4.93 -4.54 -13.42
CA ARG A 80 -3.77 -4.14 -12.63
C ARG A 80 -3.91 -2.72 -12.07
N ASP A 81 -4.81 -1.92 -12.63
CA ASP A 81 -5.06 -0.56 -12.15
C ASP A 81 -5.78 -0.64 -10.81
N MET A 82 -5.25 0.05 -9.80
CA MET A 82 -5.85 0.08 -8.48
C MET A 82 -7.24 0.68 -8.55
N MET A 83 -8.16 0.16 -7.74
CA MET A 83 -9.55 0.61 -7.78
C MET A 83 -10.21 0.55 -6.42
N VAL A 84 -11.31 1.27 -6.27
CA VAL A 84 -12.15 1.11 -5.08
C VAL A 84 -12.91 -0.21 -5.17
N ALA A 85 -12.80 -1.03 -4.13
CA ALA A 85 -13.51 -2.31 -4.08
C ALA A 85 -15.03 -2.12 -4.26
N GLY A 86 -15.60 -2.81 -5.23
CA GLY A 86 -17.05 -2.88 -5.45
C GLY A 86 -17.73 -3.80 -4.44
N ARG A 87 -19.04 -3.63 -4.22
CA ARG A 87 -19.80 -4.42 -3.22
C ARG A 87 -19.77 -5.94 -3.43
N ARG A 88 -19.59 -6.39 -4.68
CA ARG A 88 -19.60 -7.82 -5.06
C ARG A 88 -18.21 -8.44 -5.11
N LEU A 89 -17.16 -7.63 -5.02
CA LEU A 89 -15.80 -8.15 -5.06
C LEU A 89 -15.45 -8.76 -3.70
N ARG A 90 -15.14 -10.05 -3.69
CA ARG A 90 -14.59 -10.73 -2.50
C ARG A 90 -13.11 -10.36 -2.41
N VAL A 91 -12.69 -9.87 -1.24
CA VAL A 91 -11.32 -9.41 -0.98
C VAL A 91 -10.77 -10.24 0.18
N GLU A 92 -9.83 -11.15 -0.12
CA GLU A 92 -9.30 -12.13 0.82
C GLU A 92 -7.78 -12.01 1.03
N HIS A 93 -7.06 -11.46 0.06
CA HIS A 93 -5.60 -11.45 0.05
C HIS A 93 -5.01 -10.08 0.40
N GLN A 94 -5.85 -9.12 0.81
CA GLN A 94 -5.43 -7.79 1.23
C GLN A 94 -6.41 -7.15 2.22
N ALA A 95 -5.98 -6.06 2.83
CA ALA A 95 -6.81 -5.31 3.77
C ALA A 95 -7.95 -4.59 3.04
N THR A 96 -9.05 -4.44 3.75
CA THR A 96 -10.25 -3.72 3.32
C THR A 96 -10.52 -2.54 4.23
N ASN A 97 -11.41 -1.65 3.81
CA ASN A 97 -11.87 -0.56 4.67
C ASN A 97 -12.53 -1.03 5.97
N ALA A 98 -13.04 -2.27 6.03
CA ALA A 98 -13.65 -2.84 7.23
C ALA A 98 -12.59 -3.17 8.29
N ASP A 99 -11.42 -3.64 7.88
CA ASP A 99 -10.33 -4.03 8.79
C ASP A 99 -9.83 -2.83 9.62
N TYR A 100 -9.88 -1.63 9.06
CA TYR A 100 -9.52 -0.38 9.74
C TYR A 100 -10.65 0.26 10.56
N LYS A 101 -11.82 -0.38 10.65
CA LYS A 101 -12.92 0.08 11.51
C LYS A 101 -12.96 -0.64 12.86
N VAL A 102 -12.10 -1.63 13.06
CA VAL A 102 -12.01 -2.38 14.31
C VAL A 102 -11.61 -1.44 15.44
N LYS A 103 -12.39 -1.45 16.52
CA LYS A 103 -12.08 -0.68 17.72
C LYS A 103 -11.31 -1.58 18.68
N ILE A 104 -10.04 -1.27 18.89
CA ILE A 104 -9.22 -1.92 19.93
C ILE A 104 -9.25 -1.01 21.15
N LYS A 105 -9.65 -1.54 22.31
CA LYS A 105 -9.78 -0.76 23.55
C LYS A 105 -8.42 -0.12 23.89
N GLY A 106 -8.41 1.20 24.06
CA GLY A 106 -7.19 1.95 24.38
C GLY A 106 -6.30 2.29 23.18
N MET A 107 -6.67 1.92 21.95
CA MET A 107 -5.91 2.25 20.75
C MET A 107 -6.77 3.00 19.74
N HIS A 108 -6.24 4.12 19.23
CA HIS A 108 -6.82 4.85 18.11
C HIS A 108 -5.92 4.64 16.91
N LEU A 109 -6.39 3.89 15.91
CA LEU A 109 -5.59 3.52 14.75
C LEU A 109 -6.05 4.30 13.53
N ASP A 110 -5.08 4.87 12.83
CA ASP A 110 -5.26 5.47 11.51
C ASP A 110 -4.69 4.53 10.43
N ARG A 111 -4.98 4.84 9.17
CA ARG A 111 -4.33 4.24 8.00
C ARG A 111 -3.00 4.96 7.76
N GLY A 112 -1.94 4.47 8.40
CA GLY A 112 -0.59 5.02 8.26
C GLY A 112 0.01 4.64 6.93
N HIS A 113 0.39 5.64 6.12
CA HIS A 113 0.99 5.41 4.80
C HIS A 113 2.46 4.98 4.93
N LEU A 114 2.89 4.03 4.10
CA LEU A 114 4.33 3.75 3.93
C LEU A 114 4.97 4.70 2.93
N PHE A 115 4.40 4.82 1.72
CA PHE A 115 4.70 5.93 0.82
C PHE A 115 3.81 7.12 1.22
N PRO A 116 4.37 8.18 1.85
CA PRO A 116 3.56 9.27 2.37
C PRO A 116 2.96 10.09 1.23
N CYS A 117 1.66 10.40 1.35
CA CYS A 117 0.98 11.28 0.38
C CYS A 117 1.64 12.67 0.27
N SER A 118 2.39 13.10 1.30
CA SER A 118 3.12 14.38 1.34
C SER A 118 4.46 14.37 0.59
N TYR A 119 4.82 13.27 -0.08
CA TYR A 119 6.09 13.10 -0.80
C TYR A 119 5.87 12.93 -2.32
N ALA A 120 4.72 13.40 -2.78
CA ALA A 120 4.22 13.18 -4.13
C ALA A 120 3.49 14.42 -4.68
N ASP A 121 3.58 14.62 -5.99
CA ASP A 121 2.71 15.52 -6.77
C ASP A 121 1.22 15.11 -6.69
N ASP A 122 0.30 15.96 -7.13
CA ASP A 122 -1.14 15.76 -6.91
C ASP A 122 -1.70 14.42 -7.42
N ASP A 123 -1.22 13.90 -8.55
CA ASP A 123 -1.74 12.66 -9.12
C ASP A 123 -1.09 11.44 -8.46
N THR A 124 0.22 11.49 -8.23
CA THR A 124 0.95 10.46 -7.47
C THR A 124 0.46 10.39 -6.01
N MET A 125 0.14 11.54 -5.41
CA MET A 125 -0.43 11.66 -4.07
C MET A 125 -1.75 10.89 -3.96
N ARG A 126 -2.61 10.92 -4.99
CA ARG A 126 -3.87 10.16 -4.98
C ARG A 126 -3.64 8.65 -5.07
N SER A 127 -2.58 8.22 -5.76
CA SER A 127 -2.22 6.81 -5.86
C SER A 127 -1.77 6.20 -4.52
N THR A 128 -1.31 7.01 -3.57
CA THR A 128 -0.83 6.49 -2.28
C THR A 128 -1.96 5.97 -1.39
N PHE A 129 -3.22 6.29 -1.70
CA PHE A 129 -4.42 5.88 -0.96
C PHE A 129 -4.90 4.49 -1.39
N THR A 130 -4.00 3.51 -1.36
CA THR A 130 -4.32 2.09 -1.51
C THR A 130 -4.02 1.37 -0.20
N LEU A 131 -4.86 0.40 0.16
CA LEU A 131 -4.71 -0.34 1.43
C LEU A 131 -3.46 -1.23 1.42
N THR A 132 -2.91 -1.52 0.24
CA THR A 132 -1.60 -2.17 0.08
C THR A 132 -0.41 -1.26 0.35
N ASN A 133 -0.64 0.02 0.66
CA ASN A 133 0.37 0.99 1.08
C ASN A 133 0.13 1.50 2.52
N ALA A 134 -0.77 0.86 3.27
CA ALA A 134 -1.14 1.31 4.60
C ALA A 134 -0.98 0.21 5.66
N VAL A 135 -0.66 0.63 6.87
CA VAL A 135 -0.69 -0.21 8.08
C VAL A 135 -1.60 0.42 9.13
N PRO A 136 -2.21 -0.35 10.04
CA PRO A 136 -2.82 0.20 11.25
C PRO A 136 -1.72 0.86 12.08
N GLN A 137 -1.77 2.18 12.19
CA GLN A 137 -0.75 2.96 12.90
C GLN A 137 -1.42 3.76 14.01
N GLU A 138 -0.78 3.80 15.19
CA GLU A 138 -1.28 4.61 16.29
C GLU A 138 -1.42 6.08 15.84
N ARG A 139 -2.55 6.68 16.19
CA ARG A 139 -2.99 7.99 15.70
C ARG A 139 -2.00 9.11 16.03
N GLY A 140 -1.51 9.17 17.26
CA GLY A 140 -0.49 10.13 17.67
C GLY A 140 0.74 10.02 16.78
N PHE A 141 1.29 8.81 16.66
CA PHE A 141 2.47 8.55 15.84
C PHE A 141 2.24 8.91 14.35
N ASN A 142 1.11 8.48 13.76
CA ASN A 142 0.76 8.80 12.36
C ASN A 142 0.60 10.31 12.12
N GLN A 143 0.22 11.07 13.14
CA GLN A 143 0.00 12.52 13.07
C GLN A 143 1.18 13.34 13.61
N GLY A 144 2.30 12.69 13.95
CA GLY A 144 3.52 13.34 14.44
C GLY A 144 3.42 13.86 15.87
N ARG A 145 2.65 13.20 16.74
CA ARG A 145 2.49 13.51 18.17
C ARG A 145 3.00 12.38 19.06
#